data_AF-X6NF86-F1
#
_entry.id   AF-X6NF86-F1
#
_cell.length_a   1.000
_cell.length_b   1.000
_cell.length_c   1.000
_cell.angle_alpha   90.00
_cell.angle_beta   90.00
_cell.angle_gamma   90.00
#
_symmetry.space_group_name_H-M   'P 1'
#
loop_
_entity.id
_entity.type
_entity.pdbx_description
1 polymer ?
#
loop_
_entity_poly.entity_id
_entity_poly.type
_entity_poly.pdbx_seq_one_letter_code
_entity_poly.pdbx_strand_id
1 'polypeptide(L)'
;MASDTEEKQNNKNKNTKGSKVPIIRVYLDDGSKIDKTDCTCVELEFGEDELNYSKLIEKIKIEFDVTDIMNNEVSPNLKWKIVSFKDAASELINKKDVDIGSDENLNDEIEDADSNDDEDDDSDRQKIVSVLVRKLGN
;
A
#
# COMPACT_ATOMS: atom_id res chain seq x y z
N MET A 1 -27.26 -46.26 -33.50
CA MET A 1 -27.49 -45.81 -32.11
C MET A 1 -26.70 -44.55 -31.92
N ALA A 2 -27.41 -43.45 -31.63
CA ALA A 2 -27.05 -42.17 -30.99
C ALA A 2 -25.65 -41.55 -31.25
N SER A 3 -25.47 -40.25 -31.39
CA SER A 3 -26.29 -39.04 -31.57
C SER A 3 -25.25 -37.93 -31.76
N ASP A 4 -25.61 -36.90 -32.53
CA ASP A 4 -25.02 -35.56 -32.53
C ASP A 4 -24.52 -35.07 -31.16
N THR A 5 -23.50 -34.22 -31.13
CA THR A 5 -23.61 -32.80 -30.68
C THR A 5 -22.23 -32.11 -30.77
N GLU A 6 -22.19 -30.97 -31.45
CA GLU A 6 -21.15 -29.93 -31.40
C GLU A 6 -20.87 -29.44 -29.98
N GLU A 7 -19.61 -29.10 -29.64
CA GLU A 7 -19.39 -27.89 -28.85
C GLU A 7 -18.04 -27.25 -29.16
N LYS A 8 -18.10 -26.07 -29.79
CA LYS A 8 -17.01 -25.09 -29.80
C LYS A 8 -16.87 -24.52 -28.39
N GLN A 9 -15.66 -24.55 -27.83
CA GLN A 9 -15.27 -23.55 -26.84
C GLN A 9 -14.04 -22.78 -27.29
N ASN A 10 -14.39 -21.69 -27.97
CA ASN A 10 -13.65 -20.46 -28.11
C ASN A 10 -13.32 -19.93 -26.70
N ASN A 11 -12.06 -19.91 -26.27
CA ASN A 11 -11.68 -19.13 -25.10
C ASN A 11 -10.41 -18.34 -25.37
N LYS A 12 -10.64 -17.18 -26.00
CA LYS A 12 -10.23 -15.87 -25.49
C LYS A 12 -8.83 -15.90 -24.87
N ASN A 13 -7.83 -15.65 -25.72
CA ASN A 13 -6.59 -15.01 -25.29
C ASN A 13 -7.00 -13.69 -24.62
N LYS A 14 -7.26 -13.74 -23.31
CA LYS A 14 -7.43 -12.54 -22.50
C LYS A 14 -6.05 -11.91 -22.51
N ASN A 15 -5.93 -10.91 -23.36
CA ASN A 15 -5.04 -9.79 -23.19
C ASN A 15 -5.34 -9.18 -21.81
N THR A 16 -4.88 -9.80 -20.73
CA THR A 16 -4.75 -9.14 -19.44
C THR A 16 -3.57 -8.21 -19.62
N LYS A 17 -3.87 -6.97 -20.04
CA LYS A 17 -2.98 -5.84 -19.82
C LYS A 17 -2.48 -5.97 -18.39
N GLY A 18 -1.20 -6.26 -18.23
CA GLY A 18 -0.58 -6.54 -16.95
C GLY A 18 -0.72 -5.31 -16.06
N SER A 19 -1.68 -5.32 -15.16
CA SER A 19 -1.71 -4.39 -14.06
C SER A 19 -0.58 -4.80 -13.13
N LYS A 20 0.63 -4.26 -13.35
CA LYS A 20 1.75 -4.48 -12.42
C LYS A 20 1.30 -4.06 -11.03
N VAL A 21 1.46 -4.96 -10.07
CA VAL A 21 1.11 -4.72 -8.67
C VAL A 21 1.86 -3.48 -8.18
N PRO A 22 1.19 -2.53 -7.51
CA PRO A 22 1.86 -1.35 -7.01
C PRO A 22 2.91 -1.73 -5.95
N ILE A 23 4.03 -1.02 -5.97
CA ILE A 23 5.00 -1.04 -4.87
C ILE A 23 4.48 -0.10 -3.79
N ILE A 24 4.40 -0.57 -2.55
CA ILE A 24 4.02 0.26 -1.41
C ILE A 24 5.29 0.74 -0.70
N ARG A 25 5.62 2.03 -0.84
CA ARG A 25 6.70 2.67 -0.11
C ARG A 25 6.18 3.13 1.26
N VAL A 26 6.72 2.55 2.32
CA VAL A 26 6.29 2.82 3.69
C VAL A 26 7.35 3.65 4.40
N TYR A 27 6.92 4.76 4.98
CA TYR A 27 7.74 5.63 5.83
C TYR A 27 7.36 5.39 7.30
N LEU A 28 8.33 5.21 8.20
CA LEU A 28 8.09 5.04 9.62
C LEU A 28 8.39 6.33 10.39
N ASP A 29 7.33 6.92 10.96
CA ASP A 29 7.38 8.05 11.89
C ASP A 29 7.22 7.53 13.32
N ASP A 30 8.34 7.43 14.02
CA ASP A 30 8.41 7.04 15.43
C ASP A 30 8.14 8.21 16.41
N GLY A 31 7.78 9.39 15.88
CA GLY A 31 7.57 10.63 16.63
C GLY A 31 8.85 11.39 16.96
N SER A 32 10.02 10.92 16.52
CA SER A 32 11.31 11.62 16.72
C SER A 32 11.67 12.58 15.58
N LYS A 33 11.01 12.44 14.42
CA LYS A 33 11.33 13.18 13.19
C LYS A 33 10.45 14.42 13.03
N ILE A 34 11.02 15.44 12.39
CA ILE A 34 10.32 16.70 12.07
C ILE A 34 9.79 16.64 10.63
N ASP A 35 10.56 16.05 9.71
CA ASP A 35 10.21 15.94 8.30
C ASP A 35 9.99 14.48 7.89
N LYS A 36 9.03 14.24 6.99
CA LYS A 36 8.71 12.90 6.48
C LYS A 36 9.83 12.25 5.65
N THR A 37 10.77 13.05 5.12
CA THR A 37 11.96 12.55 4.42
C THR A 37 13.05 12.04 5.35
N ASP A 38 13.01 12.41 6.63
CA ASP A 38 13.92 11.89 7.67
C ASP A 38 13.43 10.56 8.27
N CYS A 39 12.25 10.09 7.88
CA CYS A 39 11.69 8.81 8.31
C CYS A 39 12.42 7.64 7.65
N THR A 40 12.57 6.54 8.40
CA THR A 40 13.03 5.28 7.81
C THR A 40 12.03 4.84 6.75
N CYS A 41 12.48 4.58 5.53
CA CYS A 41 11.63 4.13 4.44
C CYS A 41 11.99 2.72 3.98
N VAL A 42 10.98 1.92 3.66
CA VAL A 42 11.11 0.61 3.02
C VAL A 42 10.14 0.51 1.86
N GLU A 43 10.49 -0.25 0.83
CA GLU A 43 9.61 -0.54 -0.30
C GLU A 43 9.11 -1.98 -0.18
N LEU A 44 7.79 -2.15 -0.23
CA LEU A 44 7.13 -3.43 -0.11
C LEU A 44 6.52 -3.82 -1.45
N GLU A 45 7.00 -4.93 -2.00
CA GLU A 45 6.45 -5.53 -3.21
C GLU A 45 5.41 -6.60 -2.83
N PHE A 46 4.31 -6.71 -3.58
CA PHE A 46 3.24 -7.69 -3.35
C PHE A 46 2.96 -8.50 -4.62
N GLY A 47 2.49 -9.74 -4.46
CA GLY A 47 1.90 -10.50 -5.57
C GLY A 47 0.53 -9.96 -5.99
N GLU A 48 0.07 -10.37 -7.18
CA GLU A 48 -1.14 -9.82 -7.85
C GLU A 48 -2.43 -9.93 -7.02
N ASP A 49 -2.50 -10.90 -6.10
CA ASP A 49 -3.67 -11.13 -5.23
C ASP A 49 -3.33 -10.98 -3.73
N GLU A 50 -2.16 -10.44 -3.38
CA GLU A 50 -1.68 -10.39 -1.99
C GLU A 50 -1.83 -9.02 -1.32
N LEU A 51 -2.07 -7.97 -2.10
CA LEU A 51 -2.15 -6.62 -1.57
C LEU A 51 -3.52 -6.36 -0.92
N ASN A 52 -3.55 -6.45 0.40
CA ASN A 52 -4.64 -6.00 1.25
C ASN A 52 -4.08 -5.39 2.54
N TYR A 53 -4.91 -4.65 3.26
CA TYR A 53 -4.55 -3.92 4.47
C TYR A 53 -3.94 -4.82 5.55
N SER A 54 -4.48 -6.01 5.75
CA SER A 54 -3.92 -6.97 6.73
C SER A 54 -2.52 -7.44 6.31
N LYS A 55 -2.31 -7.78 5.04
CA LYS A 55 -1.01 -8.20 4.50
C LYS A 55 0.02 -7.09 4.52
N LEU A 56 -0.41 -5.85 4.26
CA LEU A 56 0.42 -4.67 4.40
C LEU A 56 0.94 -4.53 5.83
N ILE A 57 0.06 -4.65 6.83
CA ILE A 57 0.45 -4.61 8.25
C ILE A 57 1.45 -5.73 8.57
N GLU A 58 1.20 -6.96 8.12
CA GLU A 58 2.09 -8.09 8.37
C GLU A 58 3.51 -7.83 7.82
N LYS A 59 3.64 -7.33 6.58
CA LYS A 59 4.94 -6.99 6.01
C LYS A 59 5.62 -5.82 6.71
N ILE A 60 4.88 -4.77 7.07
CA ILE A 60 5.42 -3.63 7.82
C ILE A 60 6.02 -4.10 9.15
N LYS A 61 5.32 -4.99 9.88
CA LYS A 61 5.82 -5.54 11.15
C LYS A 61 7.14 -6.29 10.98
N ILE A 62 7.26 -7.05 9.90
CA ILE A 62 8.46 -7.84 9.58
C ILE A 62 9.62 -6.91 9.19
N GLU A 63 9.40 -5.97 8.27
CA GLU A 63 10.46 -5.12 7.72
C GLU A 63 11.00 -4.10 8.72
N PHE A 64 10.13 -3.52 9.55
CA PHE A 64 10.56 -2.56 10.56
C PHE A 64 10.94 -3.20 11.90
N ASP A 65 10.80 -4.53 12.04
CA ASP A 65 11.01 -5.28 13.30
C ASP A 65 10.24 -4.67 14.49
N VAL A 66 9.01 -4.21 14.24
CA VAL A 66 8.15 -3.63 15.29
C VAL A 66 6.91 -4.49 15.46
N THR A 67 6.99 -5.43 16.39
CA THR A 67 5.91 -6.36 16.75
C THR A 67 4.65 -5.67 17.30
N ASP A 68 4.80 -4.44 17.83
CA ASP A 68 3.72 -3.65 18.40
C ASP A 68 3.04 -2.70 17.41
N ILE A 69 3.48 -2.63 16.14
CA ILE A 69 2.77 -1.83 15.12
C ILE A 69 1.34 -2.35 15.00
N MET A 70 0.36 -1.45 15.14
CA MET A 70 -1.07 -1.76 15.04
C MET A 70 -1.61 -2.76 16.08
N ASN A 71 -0.87 -3.06 17.14
CA ASN A 71 -1.33 -3.94 18.22
C ASN A 71 -1.84 -3.13 19.41
N ASN A 72 -3.05 -2.59 19.26
CA ASN A 72 -3.69 -1.75 20.28
C ASN A 72 -4.03 -2.50 21.58
N GLU A 73 -4.02 -3.84 21.58
CA GLU A 73 -4.31 -4.67 22.76
C GLU A 73 -3.08 -4.89 23.65
N VAL A 74 -1.89 -4.97 23.06
CA VAL A 74 -0.64 -5.24 23.79
C VAL A 74 -0.06 -3.98 24.42
N SER A 75 -0.19 -2.83 23.73
CA SER A 75 0.34 -1.56 24.22
C SER A 75 -0.72 -0.46 24.14
N PRO A 76 -1.63 -0.33 25.12
CA PRO A 76 -2.74 0.63 25.06
C PRO A 76 -2.30 2.10 24.98
N ASN A 77 -1.07 2.39 25.44
CA ASN A 77 -0.44 3.71 25.37
C ASN A 77 0.36 3.92 24.08
N LEU A 78 0.68 2.85 23.34
CA LEU A 78 1.46 2.86 22.11
C LEU A 78 0.54 2.59 20.92
N LYS A 79 -0.01 3.65 20.35
CA LYS A 79 -0.90 3.53 19.19
C LYS A 79 -0.12 3.85 17.92
N TRP A 80 -0.23 2.97 16.93
CA TRP A 80 0.29 3.21 15.58
C TRP A 80 -0.89 3.34 14.62
N LYS A 81 -0.72 4.11 13.54
CA LYS A 81 -1.67 4.17 12.43
C LYS A 81 -0.94 4.29 11.08
N ILE A 82 -1.56 3.83 10.00
CA ILE A 82 -1.10 4.09 8.63
C ILE A 82 -1.90 5.29 8.14
N VAL A 83 -1.21 6.24 7.53
CA VAL A 83 -1.82 7.45 6.95
C VAL A 83 -1.31 7.66 5.54
N SER A 84 -2.10 8.35 4.73
CA SER A 84 -1.66 8.77 3.39
C SER A 84 -0.40 9.63 3.49
N PHE A 85 0.63 9.32 2.70
CA PHE A 85 1.86 10.11 2.66
C PHE A 85 1.67 11.43 1.88
N LYS A 86 0.73 11.43 0.92
CA LYS A 86 0.37 12.60 0.12
C LYS A 86 -0.30 13.66 0.98
N ASP A 87 -1.25 13.24 1.80
CA ASP A 87 -1.96 14.14 2.72
C ASP A 87 -1.18 14.44 4.01
N ALA A 88 -0.22 13.58 4.39
CA ALA A 88 0.68 13.87 5.50
C ALA A 88 1.48 15.14 5.21
N ALA A 89 1.30 16.14 6.08
CA ALA A 89 2.06 17.38 6.04
C ALA A 89 3.57 17.09 5.99
N SER A 90 4.30 17.83 5.14
CA SER A 90 5.76 17.69 5.03
C SER A 90 6.43 17.82 6.40
N GLU A 91 5.95 18.78 7.20
CA GLU A 91 6.27 18.88 8.61
C GLU A 91 5.32 18.01 9.44
N LEU A 92 5.86 16.93 10.03
CA LEU A 92 5.11 15.94 10.82
C LEU A 92 4.46 16.53 12.10
N ILE A 93 4.87 17.75 12.48
CA ILE A 93 4.29 18.51 13.61
C ILE A 93 2.88 19.06 13.30
N ASN A 94 2.56 19.34 12.03
CA ASN A 94 1.26 19.85 11.61
C ASN A 94 0.37 18.69 11.11
N LYS A 95 -0.17 17.93 12.05
CA LYS A 95 -0.88 16.66 11.82
C LYS A 95 -2.23 16.87 11.11
N LYS A 96 -2.22 16.90 9.78
CA LYS A 96 -3.40 16.62 8.95
C LYS A 96 -3.24 15.23 8.38
N ASP A 97 -3.82 14.26 9.06
CA ASP A 97 -3.66 12.85 8.71
C ASP A 97 -4.95 12.33 8.11
N VAL A 98 -4.84 11.70 6.94
CA VAL A 98 -5.88 10.85 6.37
C VAL A 98 -5.55 9.41 6.76
N ASP A 99 -6.42 8.80 7.56
CA ASP A 99 -6.23 7.44 8.08
C ASP A 99 -6.48 6.39 6.98
N ILE A 100 -5.54 5.45 6.83
CA ILE A 100 -5.72 4.26 6.01
C ILE A 100 -5.93 3.11 6.98
N GLY A 101 -7.19 2.81 7.26
CA GLY A 101 -7.59 1.78 8.23
C GLY A 101 -8.25 0.54 7.61
N SER A 102 -8.42 0.51 6.28
CA SER A 102 -9.17 -0.53 5.57
C SER A 102 -8.67 -0.73 4.14
N ASP A 103 -9.10 -1.82 3.52
CA ASP A 103 -8.82 -2.11 2.10
C ASP A 103 -9.40 -1.05 1.16
N GLU A 104 -10.53 -0.42 1.53
CA GLU A 104 -11.15 0.65 0.73
C GLU A 104 -10.22 1.86 0.66
N ASN A 105 -9.80 2.38 1.82
CA ASN A 105 -8.87 3.52 1.89
C ASN A 105 -7.50 3.22 1.27
N LEU A 106 -7.03 1.97 1.36
CA LEU A 106 -5.78 1.56 0.73
C LEU A 106 -5.91 1.55 -0.80
N ASN A 107 -7.03 1.05 -1.33
CA ASN A 107 -7.30 1.05 -2.76
C ASN A 107 -7.49 2.47 -3.29
N ASP A 108 -8.18 3.35 -2.56
CA ASP A 108 -8.31 4.76 -2.92
C ASP A 108 -6.92 5.40 -3.10
N GLU A 109 -6.00 5.17 -2.15
CA GLU A 109 -4.62 5.68 -2.22
C GLU A 109 -3.83 5.08 -3.40
N ILE A 110 -4.06 3.80 -3.74
CA ILE A 110 -3.44 3.14 -4.91
C ILE A 110 -3.99 3.72 -6.23
N GLU A 111 -5.27 4.05 -6.28
CA GLU A 111 -5.92 4.66 -7.45
C GLU A 111 -5.44 6.10 -7.65
N ASP A 112 -5.33 6.87 -6.57
CA ASP A 112 -4.85 8.27 -6.54
C ASP A 112 -3.33 8.43 -6.69
N ALA A 113 -2.57 7.34 -6.59
CA ALA A 113 -1.14 7.37 -6.82
C ALA A 113 -0.85 7.64 -8.30
N ASP A 114 -0.30 8.83 -8.57
CA ASP A 114 0.19 9.21 -9.89
C ASP A 114 1.27 8.21 -10.33
N SER A 115 1.04 7.57 -11.47
CA SER A 115 2.11 6.91 -12.21
C SER A 115 3.09 8.00 -12.65
N ASN A 116 4.30 8.03 -12.10
CA ASN A 116 5.33 9.03 -12.39
C ASN A 116 5.31 9.42 -13.88
N ASP A 117 4.91 10.67 -14.13
CA ASP A 117 4.68 11.30 -15.43
C ASP A 117 6.00 11.86 -15.96
N ASP A 118 6.87 10.98 -16.46
CA ASP A 118 7.87 11.38 -17.45
C ASP A 118 7.27 11.16 -18.84
N GLU A 119 7.11 12.24 -19.61
CA GLU A 119 6.55 12.24 -20.96
C GLU A 119 7.44 11.49 -21.96
N ASP A 120 7.44 10.16 -21.94
CA ASP A 120 7.94 9.31 -23.02
C ASP A 120 7.39 7.89 -22.80
N ASP A 121 6.56 7.42 -23.73
CA ASP A 121 6.25 6.01 -24.05
C ASP A 121 6.44 4.98 -22.92
N ASP A 122 5.38 4.37 -22.35
CA ASP A 122 5.37 2.92 -22.02
C ASP A 122 4.13 2.50 -21.20
N SER A 123 3.42 1.50 -21.72
CA SER A 123 2.22 0.88 -21.12
C SER A 123 2.53 -0.03 -19.91
N ASP A 124 3.69 0.15 -19.26
CA ASP A 124 4.37 -0.81 -18.39
C ASP A 124 4.88 -0.21 -17.05
N ARG A 125 4.48 1.01 -16.68
CA ARG A 125 4.98 1.66 -15.46
C ARG A 125 4.32 1.07 -14.20
N GLN A 126 5.15 0.54 -13.31
CA GLN A 126 4.69 0.05 -11.99
C GLN A 126 4.35 1.26 -11.11
N LYS A 127 3.15 1.28 -10.53
CA LYS A 127 2.71 2.33 -9.62
C LYS A 127 3.50 2.26 -8.31
N ILE A 128 3.91 3.41 -7.77
CA ILE A 128 4.51 3.49 -6.44
C ILE A 128 3.56 4.30 -5.56
N VAL A 129 3.10 3.68 -4.48
CA VAL A 129 2.17 4.25 -3.52
C VAL A 129 2.93 4.53 -2.24
N SER A 130 2.89 5.77 -1.74
CA SER A 130 3.60 6.14 -0.52
C SER A 130 2.64 6.21 0.65
N VAL A 131 2.97 5.55 1.75
CA VAL A 131 2.20 5.59 3.00
C VAL A 131 3.11 5.89 4.19
N LEU A 132 2.56 6.46 5.25
CA LEU A 132 3.27 6.79 6.47
C LEU A 132 2.71 5.99 7.65
N VAL A 133 3.53 5.20 8.32
CA VAL A 133 3.22 4.53 9.58
C VAL A 133 3.64 5.46 10.70
N ARG A 134 2.67 5.97 11.45
CA ARG A 134 2.89 6.97 12.51
C ARG A 134 2.60 6.42 13.89
N LYS A 135 3.52 6.70 14.81
CA LYS A 135 3.35 6.53 16.26
C LYS A 135 2.57 7.71 16.86
N LEU A 136 1.50 7.43 17.59
CA LEU A 136 0.57 8.43 18.14
C LEU A 136 0.71 8.70 19.63
N GLY A 137 1.57 7.99 20.34
CA GLY A 137 1.83 8.26 21.74
C GLY A 137 2.65 7.18 22.42
N ASN A 138 3.10 7.50 23.63
CA ASN A 138 3.51 6.63 24.70
C ASN A 138 2.94 7.19 26.01
#